data_AF-A0A0C2FQ38-F1
#
_entry.id   AF-A0A0C2FQ38-F1
#
_cell.length_a   1.000
_cell.length_b   1.000
_cell.length_c   1.000
_cell.angle_alpha   90.00
_cell.angle_beta   90.00
_cell.angle_gamma   90.00
#
_symmetry.space_group_name_H-M   'P 1'
#
loop_
_entity.id
_entity.type
_entity.pdbx_description
1 polymer ?
#
loop_
_entity_poly.entity_id
_entity_poly.type
_entity_poly.pdbx_seq_one_letter_code
_entity_poly.pdbx_strand_id
1 'polypeptide(L)'
;MLFTQIDDRLVLGFPAGLAYTDKKVDFPIANDWKAIAKVFEEQTPNWPPGTETGYHALTYGWLVDQIIRRVDPKHRSVGVYFKEEFAQKYSR
;
A
#
# COMPACT_ATOMS: atom_id res chain seq x y z
N MET A 1 14.18 -2.06 -3.62
CA MET A 1 12.94 -1.42 -3.15
C MET A 1 11.78 -2.20 -3.75
N LEU A 2 10.97 -2.88 -2.94
CA LEU A 2 9.89 -3.76 -3.41
C LEU A 2 8.89 -3.06 -4.35
N PHE A 3 8.68 -1.75 -4.13
CA PHE A 3 7.78 -0.90 -4.90
C PHE A 3 8.23 -0.60 -6.35
N THR A 4 9.44 -1.00 -6.75
CA THR A 4 9.90 -0.91 -8.15
C THR A 4 9.94 -2.28 -8.84
N GLN A 5 9.63 -3.36 -8.12
CA GLN A 5 9.77 -4.74 -8.59
C GLN A 5 8.42 -5.47 -8.74
N ILE A 6 7.33 -4.91 -8.20
CA ILE A 6 5.98 -5.46 -8.30
C ILE A 6 5.09 -4.45 -9.03
N ASP A 7 4.41 -4.93 -10.07
CA ASP A 7 3.45 -4.17 -10.86
C ASP A 7 2.25 -3.74 -10.01
N ASP A 8 1.82 -2.48 -10.13
CA ASP A 8 0.72 -1.91 -9.35
C ASP A 8 -0.61 -2.66 -9.59
N ARG A 9 -0.81 -3.24 -10.76
CA ARG A 9 -1.99 -4.05 -11.07
C ARG A 9 -2.07 -5.31 -10.21
N LEU A 10 -0.93 -5.88 -9.83
CA LEU A 10 -0.91 -7.03 -8.91
C LEU A 10 -1.23 -6.61 -7.48
N VAL A 11 -0.90 -5.38 -7.10
CA VAL A 11 -1.28 -4.84 -5.78
C VAL A 11 -2.79 -4.58 -5.75
N LEU A 12 -3.30 -3.85 -6.76
CA LEU A 12 -4.70 -3.45 -6.84
C LEU A 12 -5.65 -4.62 -7.07
N GLY A 13 -5.17 -5.68 -7.75
CA GLY A 13 -5.94 -6.88 -8.07
C GLY A 13 -5.81 -8.02 -7.06
N PHE A 14 -5.02 -7.86 -5.99
CA PHE A 14 -4.73 -8.88 -4.95
C PHE A 14 -3.76 -10.05 -5.25
N PRO A 15 -3.10 -10.22 -6.43
CA PRO A 15 -2.11 -11.28 -6.60
C PRO A 15 -0.65 -10.90 -6.27
N ALA A 16 -0.39 -9.76 -5.62
CA ALA A 16 0.98 -9.32 -5.29
C ALA A 16 1.71 -10.17 -4.22
N GLY A 17 1.02 -11.08 -3.51
CA GLY A 17 1.63 -11.86 -2.44
C GLY A 17 2.02 -11.04 -1.21
N LEU A 18 1.26 -10.00 -0.86
CA LEU A 18 1.55 -9.11 0.28
C LEU A 18 0.37 -9.03 1.25
N ALA A 19 -0.40 -10.10 1.38
CA ALA A 19 -1.64 -10.12 2.14
C ALA A 19 -1.40 -10.01 3.66
N TYR A 20 -0.22 -10.43 4.13
CA TYR A 20 0.21 -10.29 5.52
C TYR A 20 1.73 -10.05 5.59
N THR A 21 2.20 -9.59 6.75
CA THR A 21 3.60 -9.26 6.99
C THR A 21 4.23 -10.28 7.93
N ASP A 22 5.51 -10.61 7.71
CA ASP A 22 6.26 -11.51 8.60
C ASP A 22 6.58 -10.81 9.92
N LYS A 23 6.81 -9.49 9.85
CA LYS A 23 7.01 -8.64 11.01
C LYS A 23 5.67 -8.33 11.65
N LYS A 24 5.63 -8.39 12.99
CA LYS A 24 4.51 -7.88 13.77
C LYS A 24 4.44 -6.36 13.58
N VAL A 25 3.30 -5.89 13.10
CA VAL A 25 2.98 -4.46 13.01
C VAL A 25 2.13 -4.08 14.21
N ASP A 26 2.69 -3.30 15.12
CA ASP A 26 1.95 -2.69 16.22
C ASP A 26 1.36 -1.32 15.82
N PHE A 27 0.61 -0.71 16.73
CA PHE A 27 -0.09 0.55 16.43
C PHE A 27 0.85 1.73 16.09
N PRO A 28 1.99 1.93 16.79
CA PRO A 28 2.98 2.92 16.36
C PRO A 28 3.49 2.70 14.94
N ILE A 29 3.85 1.47 14.57
CA ILE A 29 4.31 1.16 13.21
C ILE A 29 3.16 1.39 12.21
N ALA A 30 1.95 0.90 12.51
CA ALA A 30 0.78 1.03 11.65
C ALA A 30 0.41 2.49 11.30
N ASN A 31 0.72 3.44 12.18
CA ASN A 31 0.45 4.86 11.96
C ASN A 31 1.62 5.64 11.34
N ASP A 32 2.78 5.02 11.14
CA ASP A 32 3.92 5.62 10.46
C ASP A 32 4.09 5.02 9.06
N TRP A 33 3.72 5.80 8.04
CA TRP A 33 3.81 5.38 6.65
C TRP A 33 5.25 5.06 6.22
N LYS A 34 6.28 5.65 6.82
CA LYS A 34 7.69 5.34 6.52
C LYS A 34 8.09 4.01 7.14
N ALA A 35 7.64 3.76 8.37
CA ALA A 35 7.89 2.47 9.03
C ALA A 35 7.22 1.32 8.26
N ILE A 36 5.98 1.52 7.82
CA ILE A 36 5.27 0.56 6.96
C ILE A 36 5.96 0.36 5.61
N ALA A 37 6.44 1.43 4.97
CA ALA A 37 7.22 1.31 3.73
C ALA A 37 8.41 0.37 3.92
N LYS A 38 9.14 0.54 5.03
CA LYS A 38 10.29 -0.30 5.37
C LYS A 38 9.90 -1.76 5.63
N VAL A 39 8.76 -2.00 6.29
CA VAL A 39 8.23 -3.37 6.48
C VAL A 39 8.06 -4.06 5.13
N PHE A 40 7.42 -3.40 4.16
CA PHE A 40 7.21 -3.99 2.84
C PHE A 40 8.48 -4.03 1.98
N GLU A 41 9.41 -3.10 2.14
CA GLU A 41 10.71 -3.15 1.45
C GLU A 41 11.55 -4.36 1.83
N GLU A 42 11.37 -4.87 3.05
CA GLU A 42 12.07 -6.02 3.60
C GLU A 42 11.24 -7.32 3.54
N GLN A 43 9.98 -7.26 3.12
CA GLN A 43 9.07 -8.40 3.07
C GLN A 43 9.32 -9.25 1.82
N THR A 44 9.47 -10.56 2.00
CA THR A 44 9.34 -11.50 0.90
C THR A 44 7.85 -11.72 0.61
N PRO A 45 7.40 -11.68 -0.65
CA PRO A 45 6.02 -12.02 -0.97
C PRO A 45 5.63 -13.39 -0.38
N ASN A 46 4.46 -13.45 0.25
CA ASN A 46 3.87 -14.64 0.87
C ASN A 46 3.77 -15.82 -0.14
N TRP A 47 3.62 -15.48 -1.42
CA TRP A 47 3.70 -16.36 -2.59
C TRP A 47 4.28 -15.57 -3.78
N PRO A 48 4.77 -16.22 -4.84
CA PRO A 48 5.26 -15.52 -6.02
C PRO A 48 4.19 -14.58 -6.63
N PRO A 49 4.51 -13.32 -6.93
CA PRO A 49 3.53 -12.40 -7.49
C PRO A 49 2.88 -12.93 -8.78
N GLY A 50 1.55 -12.89 -8.84
CA GLY A 50 0.77 -13.36 -9.99
C GLY A 50 0.38 -14.84 -9.96
N THR A 51 0.90 -15.65 -9.03
CA THR A 51 0.59 -17.09 -9.01
C THR A 51 -0.65 -17.44 -8.19
N GLU A 52 -1.01 -16.61 -7.21
CA GLU A 52 -2.20 -16.79 -6.37
C GLU A 52 -2.84 -15.44 -6.06
N THR A 53 -4.15 -15.44 -5.75
CA THR A 53 -4.89 -14.27 -5.30
C THR A 53 -5.26 -14.44 -3.84
N GLY A 54 -4.89 -13.49 -2.99
CA GLY A 54 -5.24 -13.50 -1.57
C GLY A 54 -5.63 -12.11 -1.11
N TYR A 55 -6.66 -12.01 -0.27
CA TYR A 55 -7.20 -10.71 0.13
C TYR A 55 -6.29 -9.99 1.14
N HIS A 56 -5.83 -8.80 0.77
CA HIS A 56 -4.94 -7.92 1.56
C HIS A 56 -5.72 -7.10 2.60
N ALA A 57 -6.45 -7.78 3.49
CA ALA A 57 -7.45 -7.16 4.37
C ALA A 57 -6.97 -5.88 5.10
N LEU A 58 -5.73 -5.87 5.60
CA LEU A 58 -5.12 -4.71 6.25
C LEU A 58 -4.03 -4.07 5.38
N THR A 59 -3.21 -4.90 4.73
CA THR A 59 -2.05 -4.43 3.97
C THR A 59 -2.43 -3.63 2.74
N TYR A 60 -3.63 -3.80 2.20
CA TYR A 60 -4.09 -3.09 1.00
C TYR A 60 -4.05 -1.56 1.17
N GLY A 61 -4.64 -1.06 2.27
CA GLY A 61 -4.69 0.38 2.52
C GLY A 61 -3.30 1.01 2.62
N TRP A 62 -2.36 0.29 3.26
CA TRP A 62 -0.97 0.70 3.34
C TRP A 62 -0.28 0.71 1.99
N LEU A 63 -0.39 -0.37 1.21
CA LEU A 63 0.23 -0.47 -0.11
C LEU A 63 -0.29 0.61 -1.06
N VAL A 64 -1.60 0.89 -1.05
CA VAL A 64 -2.20 1.96 -1.84
C VAL A 64 -1.70 3.34 -1.37
N ASP A 65 -1.61 3.59 -0.06
CA ASP A 65 -1.02 4.83 0.47
C ASP A 65 0.43 5.01 0.00
N GLN A 66 1.23 3.94 -0.02
CA GLN A 66 2.60 3.96 -0.53
C GLN A 66 2.70 4.27 -2.02
N ILE A 67 1.78 3.75 -2.83
CA ILE A 67 1.69 4.07 -4.27
C ILE A 67 1.34 5.54 -4.45
N ILE A 68 0.24 6.00 -3.83
CA ILE A 68 -0.25 7.38 -3.97
C ILE A 68 0.82 8.39 -3.56
N ARG A 69 1.50 8.19 -2.42
CA ARG A 69 2.59 9.09 -1.99
C ARG A 69 3.74 9.19 -3.00
N ARG A 70 4.01 8.14 -3.77
CA ARG A 70 5.12 8.12 -4.75
C ARG A 70 4.72 8.76 -6.09
N VAL A 71 3.46 8.62 -6.49
CA VAL A 71 2.98 9.10 -7.80
C VAL A 71 2.32 10.48 -7.73
N ASP A 72 1.76 10.86 -6.58
CA ASP A 72 1.18 12.19 -6.38
C ASP A 72 2.29 13.25 -6.36
N PRO A 73 2.24 14.30 -7.21
CA PRO A 73 3.26 15.34 -7.25
C PRO A 73 3.45 16.09 -5.93
N LYS A 74 2.43 16.11 -5.07
CA LYS A 74 2.48 16.73 -3.73
C LYS A 74 2.86 15.72 -2.64
N HIS A 75 3.10 14.45 -3.00
CA HIS A 75 3.43 13.36 -2.09
C HIS A 75 2.44 13.19 -0.91
N ARG A 76 1.16 13.49 -1.15
CA ARG A 76 0.10 13.41 -0.14
C ARG A 76 -0.20 11.95 0.23
N SER A 77 -0.77 11.75 1.42
CA SER A 77 -1.35 10.45 1.78
C SER A 77 -2.61 10.16 0.96
N VAL A 78 -3.02 8.90 0.88
CA VAL A 78 -4.26 8.50 0.20
C VAL A 78 -5.47 9.24 0.76
N GLY A 79 -5.54 9.44 2.08
CA GLY A 79 -6.64 10.14 2.73
C GLY A 79 -6.70 11.63 2.38
N VAL A 80 -5.55 12.31 2.33
CA VAL A 80 -5.48 13.73 1.94
C VAL A 80 -5.80 13.89 0.45
N TYR A 81 -5.21 13.02 -0.39
CA TYR A 81 -5.49 13.00 -1.83
C TYR A 81 -6.99 12.80 -2.10
N PHE A 82 -7.61 11.79 -1.48
CA PHE A 82 -9.03 11.53 -1.62
C PHE A 82 -9.88 12.73 -1.17
N LYS A 83 -9.53 13.33 -0.03
CA LYS A 83 -10.27 14.47 0.52
C LYS A 83 -10.25 15.65 -0.46
N GLU A 84 -9.09 16.02 -0.98
CA GLU A 84 -8.93 17.20 -1.83
C GLU A 84 -9.44 16.97 -3.25
N GLU A 85 -9.12 15.83 -3.86
CA GLU A 85 -9.42 15.59 -5.28
C GLU A 85 -10.84 15.06 -5.51
N PHE A 86 -11.47 14.47 -4.48
CA PHE A 86 -12.80 13.87 -4.61
C PHE A 86 -13.79 14.45 -3.62
N ALA A 87 -13.56 14.21 -2.33
CA ALA A 87 -14.58 14.47 -1.32
C ALA A 87 -14.99 15.94 -1.30
N GLN A 88 -14.03 16.87 -1.26
CA GLN A 88 -14.32 18.31 -1.25
C GLN A 88 -14.69 18.84 -2.63
N LYS A 89 -13.96 18.41 -3.67
CA LYS A 89 -14.14 18.90 -5.04
C LYS A 89 -15.52 18.60 -5.63
N TYR A 90 -16.11 17.46 -5.26
CA TYR A 90 -17.41 17.02 -5.76
C TYR A 90 -18.50 16.98 -4.69
N SER A 91 -18.27 17.53 -3.49
CA SER A 91 -19.35 17.78 -2.53
C SER A 91 -20.30 18.82 -3.12
N ARG A 92 -21.46 18.36 -3.60
CA ARG A 92 -22.62 19.20 -3.91
C ARG A 92 -23.60 19.17 -2.76
#